data_AF-A0A830HNL0-F1
#
_entry.id   AF-A0A830HNL0-F1
#
_cell.length_a   1.000
_cell.length_b   1.000
_cell.length_c   1.000
_cell.angle_alpha   90.00
_cell.angle_beta   90.00
_cell.angle_gamma   90.00
#
_symmetry.space_group_name_H-M   'P 1'
#
loop_
_entity.id
_entity.type
_entity.pdbx_description
1 polymer ?
#
loop_
_entity_poly.entity_id
_entity_poly.type
_entity_poly.pdbx_seq_one_letter_code
_entity_poly.pdbx_strand_id
1 'polypeptide(L)'
;MAGAQTLRNQRLQHLRDHARDYIGKRVARTFDGTVYHGTVTAYDADAKWWRIRYDDDDEEERNAQQLLPMFPQRCDSAKSKKRKTRDEVDDDDDDDDDDDDDEDDDDNDEDDDDAEIAAAGARLVGSRRLRSAAPIQPAARAAPGSDVAVLVRRLNKFKYAGLREWLPGFDKKLSARLVAARPFSASTMEELTEDLQRCEGIARERAENIIVAMQQHDARVQRGAAAHPSNNSSELRGNFGKSFGAKKCAKKRNKRKKK
;
A
#
# COMPACT_ATOMS: atom_id res chain seq x y z
N MET A 1 2.90 -25.57 -14.22
CA MET A 1 3.50 -24.36 -14.83
C MET A 1 2.63 -23.11 -14.69
N ALA A 2 1.30 -23.17 -14.89
CA ALA A 2 0.41 -21.99 -14.82
C ALA A 2 0.46 -21.20 -13.49
N GLY A 3 0.66 -21.88 -12.34
CA GLY A 3 0.65 -21.21 -11.04
C GLY A 3 1.77 -20.16 -10.82
N ALA A 4 2.96 -20.36 -11.41
CA ALA A 4 4.09 -19.45 -11.20
C ALA A 4 3.89 -18.09 -11.87
N GLN A 5 3.22 -18.08 -13.02
CA GLN A 5 2.92 -16.87 -13.78
C GLN A 5 1.87 -16.01 -13.06
N THR A 6 0.85 -16.64 -12.48
CA THR A 6 -0.19 -15.96 -11.70
C THR A 6 0.39 -15.26 -10.47
N LEU A 7 1.23 -15.95 -9.69
CA LEU A 7 1.90 -15.37 -8.51
C LEU A 7 2.78 -14.17 -8.87
N ARG A 8 3.50 -14.24 -10.01
CA ARG A 8 4.31 -13.11 -10.50
C ARG A 8 3.44 -11.90 -10.82
N ASN A 9 2.31 -12.10 -11.50
CA ASN A 9 1.40 -11.00 -11.86
C ASN A 9 0.75 -10.37 -10.62
N GLN A 10 0.33 -11.18 -9.65
CA GLN A 10 -0.20 -10.66 -8.38
C GLN A 10 0.83 -9.80 -7.64
N ARG A 11 2.09 -10.24 -7.58
CA ARG A 11 3.18 -9.45 -7.00
C ARG A 11 3.45 -8.14 -7.74
N LEU A 12 3.40 -8.16 -9.07
CA LEU A 12 3.58 -6.94 -9.87
C LEU A 12 2.45 -5.95 -9.64
N GLN A 13 1.21 -6.44 -9.50
CA GLN A 13 0.06 -5.59 -9.22
C GLN A 13 0.19 -4.97 -7.82
N HIS A 14 0.51 -5.78 -6.82
CA HIS A 14 0.78 -5.29 -5.46
C HIS A 14 1.89 -4.24 -5.42
N LEU A 15 2.97 -4.43 -6.19
CA LEU A 15 4.06 -3.45 -6.28
C LEU A 15 3.58 -2.09 -6.81
N ARG A 16 2.67 -2.10 -7.79
CA ARG A 16 2.12 -0.88 -8.41
C ARG A 16 1.11 -0.19 -7.48
N ASP A 17 0.21 -0.96 -6.88
CA ASP A 17 -0.84 -0.43 -6.02
C ASP A 17 -0.27 0.18 -4.74
N HIS A 18 0.83 -0.40 -4.23
CA HIS A 18 1.52 0.03 -3.02
C HIS A 18 2.83 0.77 -3.32
N ALA A 19 2.91 1.52 -4.41
CA ALA A 19 4.19 2.00 -4.90
C ALA A 19 4.95 2.87 -3.88
N ARG A 20 4.22 3.70 -3.13
CA ARG A 20 4.76 4.57 -2.07
C ARG A 20 5.47 3.77 -0.96
N ASP A 21 4.94 2.60 -0.62
CA ASP A 21 5.51 1.74 0.43
C ASP A 21 6.85 1.12 0.05
N TYR A 22 7.26 1.23 -1.22
CA TYR A 22 8.55 0.72 -1.71
C TYR A 22 9.60 1.82 -1.88
N ILE A 23 9.23 3.10 -1.79
CA ILE A 23 10.20 4.20 -1.77
C ILE A 23 11.01 4.11 -0.47
N GLY A 24 12.32 4.28 -0.58
CA GLY A 24 13.28 4.10 0.52
C GLY A 24 13.71 2.64 0.76
N LYS A 25 13.09 1.66 0.09
CA LYS A 25 13.49 0.25 0.27
C LYS A 25 14.80 -0.06 -0.45
N ARG A 26 15.62 -0.90 0.20
CA ARG A 26 16.86 -1.43 -0.35
C ARG A 26 16.56 -2.48 -1.43
N VAL A 27 17.31 -2.38 -2.52
CA VAL A 27 17.31 -3.32 -3.63
C VAL A 27 18.75 -3.80 -3.88
N ALA A 28 18.88 -4.99 -4.43
CA ALA A 28 20.17 -5.54 -4.80
C ALA A 28 20.10 -6.11 -6.22
N ARG A 29 21.15 -5.88 -7.00
CA ARG A 29 21.28 -6.38 -8.35
C ARG A 29 22.60 -7.07 -8.55
N THR A 30 22.59 -8.22 -9.19
CA THR A 30 23.81 -8.85 -9.67
C THR A 30 24.05 -8.47 -11.13
N PHE A 31 25.20 -7.85 -11.40
CA PHE A 31 25.69 -7.53 -12.74
C PHE A 31 27.13 -8.01 -12.85
N ASP A 32 27.44 -8.82 -13.88
CA ASP A 32 28.76 -9.42 -14.09
C ASP A 32 29.35 -10.12 -12.85
N GLY A 33 28.50 -10.80 -12.07
CA GLY A 33 28.89 -11.50 -10.85
C GLY A 33 29.13 -10.60 -9.63
N THR A 34 29.05 -9.28 -9.79
CA THR A 34 29.16 -8.30 -8.70
C THR A 34 27.76 -7.88 -8.25
N VAL A 35 27.55 -7.76 -6.94
CA VAL A 35 26.27 -7.31 -6.37
C VAL A 35 26.36 -5.81 -6.08
N TYR A 36 25.48 -5.07 -6.72
CA TYR A 36 25.28 -3.63 -6.52
C TYR A 36 24.05 -3.42 -5.65
N HIS A 37 24.20 -2.60 -4.62
CA HIS A 37 23.12 -2.23 -3.73
C HIS A 37 22.62 -0.83 -4.06
N GLY A 38 21.31 -0.63 -3.91
CA GLY A 38 20.71 0.68 -4.13
C GLY A 38 19.43 0.85 -3.33
N THR A 39 18.86 2.03 -3.45
CA THR A 39 17.64 2.46 -2.77
C THR A 39 16.66 3.00 -3.79
N VAL A 40 15.39 2.61 -3.69
CA VAL A 40 14.33 3.17 -4.53
C VAL A 40 14.06 4.61 -4.10
N THR A 41 14.29 5.58 -4.96
CA THR A 41 14.16 7.01 -4.63
C THR A 41 12.81 7.59 -5.03
N ALA A 42 12.22 7.13 -6.13
CA ALA A 42 10.95 7.65 -6.63
C ALA A 42 10.18 6.62 -7.48
N TYR A 43 8.89 6.88 -7.67
CA TYR A 43 8.03 6.16 -8.59
C TYR A 43 7.21 7.14 -9.44
N ASP A 44 7.23 6.94 -10.75
CA ASP A 44 6.40 7.67 -11.71
C ASP A 44 5.18 6.80 -12.10
N ALA A 45 3.98 7.27 -11.75
CA ALA A 45 2.74 6.56 -12.00
C ALA A 45 2.31 6.59 -13.47
N ASP A 46 2.66 7.65 -14.19
CA ASP A 46 2.28 7.86 -15.59
C ASP A 46 3.16 6.99 -16.50
N ALA A 47 4.47 7.04 -16.29
CA ALA A 47 5.43 6.22 -17.03
C ALA A 47 5.50 4.77 -16.52
N LYS A 48 5.02 4.52 -15.29
CA LYS A 48 5.11 3.22 -14.57
C LYS A 48 6.56 2.76 -14.41
N TRP A 49 7.48 3.71 -14.20
CA TRP A 49 8.90 3.48 -13.97
C TRP A 49 9.30 3.87 -12.55
N TRP A 50 10.36 3.23 -12.08
CA TRP A 50 10.91 3.37 -10.75
C TRP A 50 12.32 3.92 -10.85
N ARG A 51 12.64 4.93 -10.05
CA ARG A 51 14.01 5.46 -9.97
C ARG A 51 14.74 4.80 -8.80
N ILE A 52 15.95 4.32 -9.08
CA ILE A 52 16.83 3.69 -8.10
C ILE A 52 18.13 4.48 -8.10
N ARG A 53 18.62 4.84 -6.90
CA ARG A 53 19.97 5.37 -6.71
C ARG A 53 20.81 4.28 -6.06
N TYR A 54 21.90 3.92 -6.72
CA TYR A 54 22.87 2.94 -6.20
C TYR A 54 23.85 3.62 -5.24
N ASP A 55 24.57 2.82 -4.45
CA ASP A 55 25.50 3.32 -3.43
C ASP A 55 26.76 3.99 -4.03
N ASP A 56 26.99 3.82 -5.34
CA ASP A 56 28.02 4.48 -6.15
C ASP A 56 27.54 5.81 -6.78
N ASP A 57 26.40 6.32 -6.33
CA ASP A 57 25.73 7.54 -6.80
C ASP A 57 25.19 7.49 -8.24
N ASP A 58 25.20 6.33 -8.89
CA ASP A 58 24.54 6.15 -10.18
C ASP A 58 23.02 6.05 -10.01
N GLU A 59 22.27 6.70 -10.91
CA GLU A 59 20.81 6.64 -10.96
C GLU A 59 20.34 5.89 -12.21
N GLU A 60 19.42 4.95 -12.02
CA GLU A 60 18.77 4.23 -13.12
C GLU A 60 17.24 4.28 -13.00
N GLU A 61 16.58 4.25 -14.15
CA GLU A 61 15.13 4.07 -14.24
C GLU A 61 14.80 2.63 -14.67
N ARG A 62 13.88 1.98 -13.94
CA ARG A 62 13.56 0.55 -14.08
C ARG A 62 12.06 0.32 -14.13
N ASN A 63 11.64 -0.72 -14.85
CA ASN A 63 10.25 -1.17 -14.84
C ASN A 63 9.96 -2.10 -13.64
N ALA A 64 8.68 -2.23 -13.28
CA ALA A 64 8.26 -3.12 -12.18
C ALA A 64 8.70 -4.58 -12.36
N GLN A 65 8.81 -5.05 -13.61
CA GLN A 65 9.20 -6.43 -13.92
C GLN A 65 10.67 -6.73 -13.62
N GLN A 66 11.55 -5.75 -13.82
CA GLN A 66 12.97 -5.82 -13.51
C GLN A 66 13.24 -5.55 -12.04
N LEU A 67 12.44 -4.70 -11.39
CA LEU A 67 12.58 -4.37 -9.97
C LEU A 67 12.20 -5.53 -9.04
N LEU A 68 11.16 -6.29 -9.39
CA LEU A 68 10.64 -7.38 -8.54
C LEU A 68 11.68 -8.41 -8.07
N PRO A 69 12.58 -8.94 -8.94
CA PRO A 69 13.64 -9.85 -8.50
C PRO A 69 14.75 -9.18 -7.68
N MET A 70 14.84 -7.85 -7.67
CA MET A 70 15.89 -7.10 -6.96
C MET A 70 15.56 -6.87 -5.49
N PHE A 71 14.27 -6.92 -5.12
CA PHE A 71 13.91 -6.89 -3.71
C PHE A 71 14.42 -8.17 -3.05
N PRO A 72 15.07 -8.06 -1.87
CA PRO A 72 15.43 -9.22 -1.10
C PRO A 72 14.14 -9.99 -0.85
N GLN A 73 13.99 -11.13 -1.53
CA GLN A 73 12.97 -12.08 -1.15
C GLN A 73 13.31 -12.38 0.30
N ARG A 74 12.41 -12.03 1.21
CA ARG A 74 12.49 -12.48 2.59
C ARG A 74 12.58 -13.99 2.50
N CYS A 75 13.81 -14.49 2.46
CA CYS A 75 14.10 -15.88 2.59
C CYS A 75 13.81 -16.08 4.07
N ASP A 76 12.65 -16.66 4.35
CA ASP A 76 12.16 -16.95 5.70
C ASP A 76 13.14 -17.81 6.54
N SER A 77 14.32 -18.12 5.98
CA SER A 77 15.50 -18.68 6.64
C SER A 77 16.04 -17.88 7.83
N ALA A 78 15.63 -16.63 8.06
CA ALA A 78 16.01 -15.90 9.28
C ALA A 78 15.42 -16.51 10.57
N LYS A 79 14.45 -17.43 10.48
CA LYS A 79 13.87 -18.11 11.66
C LYS A 79 14.48 -19.46 12.03
N SER A 80 15.49 -19.97 11.31
CA SER A 80 16.07 -21.28 11.65
C SER A 80 17.51 -21.16 12.17
N LYS A 81 17.69 -20.75 13.42
CA LYS A 81 18.85 -21.15 14.25
C LYS A 81 18.77 -20.67 15.71
N LYS A 82 17.61 -20.82 16.39
CA LYS A 82 17.68 -21.21 17.82
C LYS A 82 18.06 -22.69 17.84
N ARG A 83 19.33 -22.97 17.51
CA ARG A 83 19.94 -24.25 17.86
C ARG A 83 20.06 -24.17 19.37
N LYS A 84 19.11 -24.82 20.05
CA LYS A 84 19.27 -25.37 21.39
C LYS A 84 20.62 -26.08 21.40
N THR A 85 21.67 -25.38 21.83
CA THR A 85 22.91 -26.00 22.29
C THR A 85 22.46 -26.86 23.46
N ARG A 86 22.45 -28.16 23.18
CA ARG A 86 22.28 -29.21 24.17
C ARG A 86 23.70 -29.55 24.60
N ASP A 87 24.28 -28.67 25.40
CA ASP A 87 25.21 -29.09 26.44
C ASP A 87 24.24 -29.43 27.59
N GLU A 88 23.91 -30.68 27.92
CA GLU A 88 24.78 -31.67 28.57
C GLU A 88 25.76 -31.01 29.53
N VAL A 89 25.21 -30.25 30.48
CA VAL A 89 25.78 -30.07 31.81
C VAL A 89 24.65 -30.38 32.79
N ASP A 90 24.75 -31.55 33.44
CA ASP A 90 24.19 -31.79 34.77
C ASP A 90 24.81 -30.73 35.69
N ASP A 91 24.01 -29.89 36.34
CA ASP A 91 24.15 -29.58 37.77
C ASP A 91 23.01 -28.65 38.22
N ASP A 92 22.31 -29.18 39.23
CA ASP A 92 21.53 -28.61 40.33
C ASP A 92 21.41 -27.09 40.56
N ASP A 93 20.34 -26.80 41.32
CA ASP A 93 19.95 -25.57 42.06
C ASP A 93 19.07 -24.58 41.29
N ASP A 94 17.76 -24.54 41.55
CA ASP A 94 17.13 -23.81 42.68
C ASP A 94 17.64 -22.37 42.76
N ASP A 95 16.88 -21.42 42.19
CA ASP A 95 16.26 -20.40 43.03
C ASP A 95 15.20 -19.59 42.25
N ASP A 96 14.07 -19.45 42.92
CA ASP A 96 13.09 -18.38 42.75
C ASP A 96 13.76 -17.01 42.80
N ASP A 97 13.35 -16.11 41.90
CA ASP A 97 13.07 -14.68 42.16
C ASP A 97 12.66 -14.09 40.81
N ASP A 98 11.37 -13.86 40.54
CA ASP A 98 10.55 -12.73 41.02
C ASP A 98 11.18 -11.36 40.69
N ASP A 99 10.32 -10.50 40.12
CA ASP A 99 10.44 -9.05 39.95
C ASP A 99 11.52 -8.48 39.00
N ASP A 100 11.03 -7.92 37.89
CA ASP A 100 11.06 -6.48 37.58
C ASP A 100 10.77 -6.31 36.08
N ASP A 101 9.57 -5.87 35.68
CA ASP A 101 9.23 -4.45 35.53
C ASP A 101 10.38 -3.65 34.89
N ASP A 102 10.33 -3.54 33.56
CA ASP A 102 10.79 -2.33 32.87
C ASP A 102 9.82 -2.07 31.71
N GLU A 103 8.68 -1.48 32.12
CA GLU A 103 7.95 -0.49 31.35
C GLU A 103 8.90 0.67 30.95
N ASP A 104 8.54 1.34 29.85
CA ASP A 104 9.09 2.61 29.35
C ASP A 104 10.53 2.64 28.80
N ASP A 105 10.63 2.75 27.46
CA ASP A 105 11.25 3.98 26.93
C ASP A 105 10.67 4.35 25.56
N ASP A 106 9.65 5.20 25.65
CA ASP A 106 9.06 6.03 24.61
C ASP A 106 10.05 7.17 24.24
N ASP A 107 11.16 6.86 23.57
CA ASP A 107 12.01 7.91 22.97
C ASP A 107 11.55 8.23 21.54
N ASN A 108 10.46 8.98 21.53
CA ASN A 108 10.01 9.85 20.46
C ASN A 108 10.97 11.05 20.32
N ASP A 109 12.15 10.82 19.71
CA ASP A 109 13.00 11.92 19.23
C ASP A 109 12.45 12.45 17.90
N GLU A 110 11.42 13.30 18.02
CA GLU A 110 11.10 14.35 17.05
C GLU A 110 12.24 15.38 17.06
N ASP A 111 13.33 15.10 16.35
CA ASP A 111 14.33 16.11 16.04
C ASP A 111 13.74 17.11 15.03
N ASP A 112 13.32 18.22 15.62
CA ASP A 112 12.86 19.48 15.07
C ASP A 112 14.05 20.20 14.38
N ASP A 113 14.35 19.82 13.13
CA ASP A 113 15.28 20.58 12.28
C ASP A 113 14.57 21.83 11.69
N ASP A 114 14.38 22.80 12.57
CA ASP A 114 14.07 24.21 12.31
C ASP A 114 15.22 24.86 11.50
N ALA A 115 15.21 24.67 10.18
CA ALA A 115 16.11 25.38 9.28
C ALA A 115 15.61 26.81 9.02
N GLU A 116 16.00 27.69 9.92
CA GLU A 116 16.04 29.15 9.82
C GLU A 116 16.72 29.61 8.53
N ILE A 117 15.97 29.78 7.43
CA ILE A 117 16.49 30.46 6.23
C ILE A 117 16.37 31.97 6.47
N ALA A 118 17.37 32.48 7.17
CA ALA A 118 17.62 33.88 7.42
C ALA A 118 17.64 34.70 6.12
N ALA A 119 17.02 35.87 6.25
CA ALA A 119 17.05 36.95 5.30
C ALA A 119 18.49 37.42 5.01
N ALA A 120 18.95 37.22 3.79
CA ALA A 120 20.08 37.95 3.22
C ALA A 120 19.57 38.84 2.08
N GLY A 121 19.57 40.15 2.36
CA GLY A 121 19.14 41.15 1.42
C GLY A 121 20.09 41.30 0.23
N ALA A 122 19.52 41.50 -0.95
CA ALA A 122 20.21 42.10 -2.08
C ALA A 122 19.39 43.31 -2.55
N ARG A 123 19.83 44.48 -2.08
CA ARG A 123 19.57 45.78 -2.70
C ARG A 123 19.96 45.68 -4.17
N LEU A 124 19.03 45.97 -5.08
CA LEU A 124 19.39 46.55 -6.38
C LEU A 124 18.38 47.62 -6.78
N VAL A 125 18.94 48.81 -6.87
CA VAL A 125 18.36 50.09 -7.27
C VAL A 125 17.96 49.98 -8.74
N GLY A 126 16.73 50.37 -9.08
CA GLY A 126 16.25 50.25 -10.46
C GLY A 126 14.93 50.93 -10.74
N SER A 127 14.88 52.25 -10.53
CA SER A 127 13.81 53.15 -10.97
C SER A 127 13.33 52.83 -12.39
N ARG A 128 12.06 52.44 -12.54
CA ARG A 128 11.34 52.64 -13.81
C ARG A 128 9.81 52.71 -13.65
N ARG A 129 9.38 53.98 -13.59
CA ARG A 129 8.20 54.58 -14.23
C ARG A 129 6.84 53.87 -14.07
N LEU A 130 6.07 54.47 -13.15
CA LEU A 130 4.61 54.60 -13.14
C LEU A 130 4.01 54.59 -14.56
N ARG A 131 3.17 53.59 -14.86
CA ARG A 131 2.11 53.68 -15.87
C ARG A 131 0.78 53.37 -15.20
N SER A 132 -0.03 54.44 -15.08
CA SER A 132 -1.49 54.47 -15.12
C SER A 132 -2.24 53.20 -14.67
N ALA A 133 -2.73 53.24 -13.43
CA ALA A 133 -3.80 52.37 -12.95
C ALA A 133 -5.08 52.64 -13.74
N ALA A 134 -5.63 51.59 -14.35
CA ALA A 134 -7.03 51.56 -14.77
C ALA A 134 -7.92 51.31 -13.53
N PRO A 135 -9.10 51.94 -13.44
CA PRO A 135 -10.04 51.68 -12.35
C PRO A 135 -10.56 50.24 -12.45
N ILE A 136 -10.26 49.44 -11.42
CA ILE A 136 -10.84 48.13 -11.19
C ILE A 136 -12.34 48.34 -10.93
N GLN A 137 -13.18 47.88 -11.84
CA GLN A 137 -14.63 47.87 -11.64
C GLN A 137 -15.00 46.89 -10.52
N PRO A 138 -15.96 47.23 -9.65
CA PRO A 138 -16.45 46.31 -8.63
C PRO A 138 -17.14 45.11 -9.30
N ALA A 139 -16.70 43.92 -8.88
CA ALA A 139 -17.22 42.64 -9.33
C ALA A 139 -18.75 42.59 -9.30
N ALA A 140 -19.32 42.13 -10.42
CA ALA A 140 -20.74 41.88 -10.57
C ALA A 140 -21.26 40.99 -9.44
N ARG A 141 -22.23 41.50 -8.68
CA ARG A 141 -23.09 40.71 -7.80
C ARG A 141 -23.71 39.59 -8.64
N ALA A 142 -23.33 38.35 -8.35
CA ALA A 142 -23.96 37.18 -8.93
C ALA A 142 -25.48 37.24 -8.71
N ALA A 143 -26.24 37.12 -9.78
CA ALA A 143 -27.69 37.17 -9.75
C ALA A 143 -28.25 36.02 -8.88
N PRO A 144 -29.22 36.29 -7.99
CA PRO A 144 -29.91 35.25 -7.23
C PRO A 144 -30.72 34.40 -8.21
N GLY A 145 -30.16 33.27 -8.65
CA GLY A 145 -30.82 32.35 -9.60
C GLY A 145 -29.88 31.50 -10.46
N SER A 146 -28.55 31.69 -10.39
CA SER A 146 -27.64 30.78 -11.10
C SER A 146 -27.63 29.39 -10.46
N ASP A 147 -27.58 28.34 -11.30
CA ASP A 147 -27.51 26.94 -10.87
C ASP A 147 -26.36 26.66 -9.88
N VAL A 148 -25.31 27.48 -9.95
CA VAL A 148 -24.18 27.45 -9.01
C VAL A 148 -24.64 27.77 -7.57
N ALA A 149 -25.55 28.73 -7.37
CA ALA A 149 -26.10 29.04 -6.05
C ALA A 149 -27.01 27.91 -5.50
N VAL A 150 -27.67 27.17 -6.40
CA VAL A 150 -28.48 26.00 -6.05
C VAL A 150 -27.59 24.81 -5.67
N LEU A 151 -26.49 24.59 -6.40
CA LEU A 151 -25.46 23.58 -6.11
C LEU A 151 -24.75 23.85 -4.78
N VAL A 152 -24.34 25.10 -4.52
CA VAL A 152 -23.71 25.48 -3.24
C VAL A 152 -24.69 25.29 -2.06
N ARG A 153 -25.99 25.58 -2.23
CA ARG A 153 -27.01 25.25 -1.20
C ARG A 153 -27.24 23.75 -1.03
N ARG A 154 -27.24 22.96 -2.11
CA ARG A 154 -27.37 21.50 -2.04
C ARG A 154 -26.18 20.87 -1.32
N LEU A 155 -24.96 21.31 -1.63
CA LEU A 155 -23.73 20.86 -0.99
C LEU A 155 -23.66 21.28 0.49
N ASN A 156 -24.10 22.50 0.84
CA ASN A 156 -24.20 22.92 2.24
C ASN A 156 -25.31 22.21 3.04
N LYS A 157 -26.29 21.57 2.37
CA LYS A 157 -27.32 20.76 3.04
C LYS A 157 -26.83 19.33 3.32
N PHE A 158 -25.77 18.88 2.65
CA PHE A 158 -25.07 17.62 2.90
C PHE A 158 -24.03 17.73 4.03
N LYS A 159 -24.24 18.63 5.00
CA LYS A 159 -23.37 18.77 6.17
C LYS A 159 -23.32 17.48 7.00
N TYR A 160 -22.25 16.72 6.74
CA TYR A 160 -21.36 16.05 7.71
C TYR A 160 -21.91 14.96 8.64
N ALA A 161 -23.13 14.45 8.47
CA ALA A 161 -23.57 13.29 9.25
C ALA A 161 -23.26 11.93 8.58
N GLY A 162 -23.32 11.84 7.24
CA GLY A 162 -23.25 10.53 6.53
C GLY A 162 -21.91 10.20 5.84
N LEU A 163 -21.07 11.20 5.55
CA LEU A 163 -19.85 10.95 4.75
C LEU A 163 -18.72 10.24 5.50
N ARG A 164 -18.75 10.23 6.84
CA ARG A 164 -17.73 9.56 7.66
C ARG A 164 -17.85 8.03 7.66
N GLU A 165 -19.05 7.48 7.49
CA GLU A 165 -19.26 6.02 7.44
C GLU A 165 -18.89 5.42 6.08
N TRP A 166 -18.92 6.21 5.00
CA TRP A 166 -18.74 5.69 3.64
C TRP A 166 -17.30 5.76 3.11
N LEU A 167 -16.41 6.52 3.75
CA LEU A 167 -15.02 6.74 3.26
C LEU A 167 -14.00 6.66 4.41
N PRO A 168 -13.62 5.45 4.87
CA PRO A 168 -12.47 5.31 5.76
C PRO A 168 -11.20 5.74 4.99
N GLY A 169 -10.61 6.87 5.40
CA GLY A 169 -9.42 7.48 4.76
C GLY A 169 -9.60 8.91 4.25
N PHE A 170 -10.76 9.55 4.43
CA PHE A 170 -10.94 10.96 4.07
C PHE A 170 -10.14 11.87 5.03
N ASP A 171 -8.93 12.26 4.61
CA ASP A 171 -7.93 12.99 5.39
C ASP A 171 -8.44 14.39 5.80
N LYS A 172 -8.25 14.76 7.08
CA LYS A 172 -8.64 16.06 7.66
C LYS A 172 -7.99 17.24 6.94
N LYS A 173 -6.90 17.03 6.19
CA LYS A 173 -6.19 18.06 5.43
C LYS A 173 -6.95 18.56 4.19
N LEU A 174 -7.83 17.74 3.60
CA LEU A 174 -8.62 18.13 2.41
C LEU A 174 -9.77 19.09 2.75
N SER A 175 -10.39 18.94 3.93
CA SER A 175 -11.45 19.84 4.37
C SER A 175 -10.93 21.24 4.70
N ALA A 176 -9.70 21.36 5.23
CA ALA A 176 -9.08 22.64 5.53
C ALA A 176 -8.70 23.44 4.27
N ARG A 177 -8.22 22.78 3.21
CA ARG A 177 -7.91 23.44 1.92
C ARG A 177 -9.17 23.92 1.19
N LEU A 178 -10.31 23.25 1.37
CA LEU A 178 -11.58 23.65 0.74
C LEU A 178 -12.20 24.91 1.38
N VAL A 179 -11.92 25.16 2.66
CA VAL A 179 -12.50 26.30 3.41
C VAL A 179 -11.69 27.59 3.25
N ALA A 180 -10.40 27.50 2.90
CA ALA A 180 -9.52 28.66 2.73
C ALA A 180 -9.44 29.21 1.28
N ALA A 181 -10.25 28.69 0.35
CA ALA A 181 -10.07 28.98 -1.06
C ALA A 181 -10.55 30.38 -1.47
N ARG A 182 -9.60 31.18 -1.97
CA ARG A 182 -9.77 32.29 -2.92
C ARG A 182 -10.70 31.87 -4.07
N PRO A 183 -11.34 32.83 -4.80
CA PRO A 183 -12.12 32.49 -5.99
C PRO A 183 -11.27 31.66 -6.95
N PHE A 184 -11.63 30.38 -7.09
CA PHE A 184 -10.97 29.44 -7.99
C PHE A 184 -11.06 29.97 -9.41
N SER A 185 -9.96 29.86 -10.16
CA SER A 185 -9.97 30.17 -11.58
C SER A 185 -10.86 29.14 -12.31
N ALA A 186 -11.47 29.54 -13.43
CA ALA A 186 -12.27 28.62 -14.23
C ALA A 186 -11.50 27.34 -14.62
N SER A 187 -10.19 27.44 -14.82
CA SER A 187 -9.30 26.32 -15.13
C SER A 187 -9.23 25.27 -14.01
N THR A 188 -9.21 25.68 -12.74
CA THR A 188 -9.23 24.73 -11.61
C THR A 188 -10.57 24.03 -11.43
N MET A 189 -11.68 24.62 -11.89
CA MET A 189 -13.00 23.98 -11.84
C MET A 189 -13.15 22.89 -12.90
N GLU A 190 -12.52 23.05 -14.07
CA GLU A 190 -12.52 22.06 -15.15
C GLU A 190 -11.74 20.80 -14.73
N GLU A 191 -10.54 20.99 -14.17
CA GLU A 191 -9.71 19.89 -13.63
C GLU A 191 -10.44 19.08 -12.54
N LEU A 192 -11.11 19.75 -11.60
CA LEU A 192 -11.92 19.07 -10.57
C LEU A 192 -13.12 18.31 -11.16
N THR A 193 -13.66 18.76 -12.28
CA THR A 193 -14.79 18.09 -12.94
C THR A 193 -14.34 16.81 -13.64
N GLU A 194 -13.17 16.82 -14.28
CA GLU A 194 -12.57 15.63 -14.89
C GLU A 194 -12.21 14.57 -13.83
N ASP A 195 -11.67 15.00 -12.69
CA ASP A 195 -11.37 14.10 -11.57
C ASP A 195 -12.64 13.46 -10.98
N LEU A 196 -13.72 14.25 -10.82
CA LEU A 196 -15.02 13.73 -10.38
C LEU A 196 -15.57 12.68 -11.36
N GLN A 197 -15.52 12.95 -12.67
CA GLN A 197 -15.97 12.00 -13.70
C GLN A 197 -15.12 10.72 -13.71
N ARG A 198 -13.81 10.83 -13.51
CA ARG A 198 -12.91 9.68 -13.39
C ARG A 198 -13.24 8.85 -12.14
N CYS A 199 -13.51 9.50 -11.01
CA CYS A 199 -13.93 8.82 -9.78
C CYS A 199 -15.28 8.09 -9.94
N GLU A 200 -16.27 8.70 -10.61
CA GLU A 200 -17.55 8.05 -10.90
C GLU A 200 -17.38 6.80 -11.79
N GLY A 201 -16.49 6.86 -12.78
CA GLY A 201 -16.16 5.71 -13.63
C GLY A 201 -15.60 4.52 -12.83
N ILE A 202 -14.62 4.79 -11.96
CA ILE A 202 -14.02 3.75 -11.10
C ILE A 202 -15.06 3.17 -10.13
N ALA A 203 -15.90 4.02 -9.54
CA ALA A 203 -16.96 3.57 -8.63
C ALA A 203 -17.97 2.65 -9.34
N ARG A 204 -18.36 2.99 -10.57
CA ARG A 204 -19.26 2.19 -11.40
C ARG A 204 -18.65 0.83 -11.76
N GLU A 205 -17.39 0.80 -12.19
CA GLU A 205 -16.68 -0.45 -12.52
C GLU A 205 -16.59 -1.37 -11.29
N ARG A 206 -16.30 -0.82 -10.11
CA ARG A 206 -16.28 -1.59 -8.86
C ARG A 206 -17.64 -2.16 -8.50
N ALA A 207 -18.71 -1.37 -8.66
CA ALA A 207 -20.07 -1.83 -8.40
C ALA A 207 -20.47 -2.99 -9.35
N GLU A 208 -20.14 -2.88 -10.64
CA GLU A 208 -20.40 -3.93 -11.63
C GLU A 208 -19.65 -5.22 -11.30
N ASN A 209 -18.38 -5.13 -10.89
CA ASN A 209 -17.58 -6.28 -10.46
C ASN A 209 -18.16 -6.98 -9.22
N ILE A 210 -18.68 -6.22 -8.25
CA ILE A 210 -19.35 -6.79 -7.06
C ILE A 210 -20.62 -7.55 -7.45
N ILE A 211 -21.43 -6.98 -8.35
CA ILE A 211 -22.67 -7.63 -8.83
C ILE A 211 -22.33 -8.96 -9.52
N VAL A 212 -21.32 -8.99 -10.39
CA VAL A 212 -20.88 -10.22 -11.06
C VAL A 212 -20.37 -11.25 -10.06
N ALA A 213 -19.60 -10.84 -9.05
CA ALA A 213 -19.13 -11.74 -7.99
C ALA A 213 -20.28 -12.36 -7.18
N MET A 214 -21.31 -11.56 -6.85
CA MET A 214 -22.52 -12.05 -6.17
C MET A 214 -23.27 -13.08 -7.03
N GLN A 215 -23.46 -12.81 -8.33
CA GLN A 215 -24.12 -13.75 -9.24
C GLN A 215 -23.35 -15.08 -9.36
N GLN A 216 -22.02 -15.03 -9.39
CA GLN A 216 -21.18 -16.24 -9.41
C GLN A 216 -21.28 -17.04 -8.11
N HIS A 217 -21.35 -16.36 -6.96
CA HIS A 217 -21.56 -17.00 -5.67
C HIS A 217 -22.91 -17.73 -5.63
N ASP A 218 -23.99 -17.08 -6.04
CA ASP A 218 -25.34 -17.68 -6.07
C ASP A 218 -25.40 -18.88 -7.01
N ALA A 219 -24.78 -18.79 -8.19
CA ALA A 219 -24.68 -19.90 -9.12
C ALA A 219 -23.87 -21.09 -8.56
N ARG A 220 -22.95 -20.86 -7.62
CA ARG A 220 -22.20 -21.91 -6.93
C ARG A 220 -23.03 -22.55 -5.83
N VAL A 221 -23.79 -21.76 -5.07
CA VAL A 221 -24.72 -22.26 -4.05
C VAL A 221 -25.79 -23.15 -4.69
N GLN A 222 -26.39 -22.71 -5.80
CA GLN A 222 -27.39 -23.50 -6.53
C GLN A 222 -26.82 -24.82 -7.07
N ARG A 223 -25.58 -24.81 -7.58
CA ARG A 223 -24.90 -26.04 -8.05
C ARG A 223 -24.51 -26.98 -6.91
N GLY A 224 -24.12 -26.46 -5.74
CA GLY A 224 -23.81 -27.26 -4.56
C GLY A 224 -25.03 -27.99 -4.00
N ALA A 225 -26.21 -27.36 -4.05
CA ALA A 225 -27.46 -27.96 -3.59
C ALA A 225 -27.94 -29.15 -4.45
N ALA A 226 -27.63 -29.15 -5.75
CA ALA A 226 -28.04 -30.23 -6.66
C ALA A 226 -27.09 -31.45 -6.65
N ALA A 227 -25.89 -31.34 -6.06
CA ALA A 227 -24.86 -32.38 -6.15
C ALA A 227 -24.89 -33.43 -5.02
N HIS A 228 -25.82 -33.33 -4.07
CA HIS A 228 -26.03 -34.35 -3.05
C HIS A 228 -27.41 -35.01 -3.23
N PRO A 229 -27.56 -35.98 -4.17
CA PRO A 229 -28.69 -36.90 -4.07
C PRO A 229 -28.55 -37.64 -2.74
N SER A 230 -29.49 -37.40 -1.84
CA SER A 230 -29.60 -38.08 -0.56
C SER A 230 -29.84 -39.58 -0.81
N ASN A 231 -28.78 -40.35 -0.96
CA ASN A 231 -28.85 -41.81 -0.84
C ASN A 231 -29.00 -42.17 0.64
N ASN A 232 -30.17 -41.86 1.20
CA ASN A 232 -30.70 -42.57 2.35
C ASN A 232 -31.27 -43.88 1.82
N SER A 233 -30.41 -44.88 1.64
CA SER A 233 -30.83 -46.27 1.70
C SER A 233 -29.91 -46.98 2.67
N SER A 234 -30.47 -47.22 3.85
CA SER A 234 -30.00 -48.16 4.86
C SER A 234 -29.43 -49.42 4.23
N GLU A 235 -28.16 -49.73 4.45
CA GLU A 235 -27.72 -51.12 4.52
C GLU A 235 -26.30 -51.27 5.10
N LEU A 236 -26.21 -52.24 6.01
CA LEU A 236 -25.03 -53.06 6.31
C LEU A 236 -23.94 -52.48 7.22
N ARG A 237 -24.15 -52.79 8.50
CA ARG A 237 -23.15 -53.37 9.42
C ARG A 237 -22.00 -54.05 8.67
N GLY A 238 -20.76 -53.66 8.95
CA GLY A 238 -19.60 -54.30 8.33
C GLY A 238 -18.25 -53.82 8.85
N ASN A 239 -17.96 -54.17 10.10
CA ASN A 239 -16.66 -54.64 10.58
C ASN A 239 -15.42 -54.28 9.71
N PHE A 240 -14.66 -53.25 10.10
CA PHE A 240 -13.27 -53.08 9.63
C PHE A 240 -12.37 -52.56 10.75
N GLY A 241 -12.01 -53.45 11.66
CA GLY A 241 -10.71 -53.35 12.31
C GLY A 241 -9.63 -53.64 11.27
N LYS A 242 -8.63 -52.74 11.13
CA LYS A 242 -7.24 -53.08 10.75
C LYS A 242 -6.33 -51.85 10.76
N SER A 243 -5.40 -51.91 11.70
CA SER A 243 -3.98 -51.50 11.60
C SER A 243 -3.67 -50.06 11.20
N PHE A 244 -3.35 -49.25 12.21
CA PHE A 244 -2.43 -48.12 12.10
C PHE A 244 -1.02 -48.63 11.75
N GLY A 245 -0.70 -48.69 10.46
CA GLY A 245 0.65 -48.93 9.96
C GLY A 245 1.52 -47.69 10.15
N ALA A 246 2.37 -47.70 11.18
CA ALA A 246 3.41 -46.70 11.42
C ALA A 246 4.37 -46.63 10.23
N LYS A 247 4.23 -45.60 9.39
CA LYS A 247 5.19 -45.31 8.32
C LYS A 247 6.44 -44.69 8.94
N LYS A 248 7.45 -45.53 9.18
CA LYS A 248 8.83 -45.11 9.50
C LYS A 248 9.33 -44.20 8.38
N CYS A 249 9.51 -42.92 8.71
CA CYS A 249 10.10 -41.93 7.81
C CYS A 249 11.62 -42.17 7.76
N ALA A 250 12.08 -42.82 6.68
CA ALA A 250 13.49 -43.11 6.44
C ALA A 250 14.26 -41.82 6.12
N LYS A 251 14.99 -41.31 7.11
CA LYS A 251 15.87 -40.14 7.01
C LYS A 251 17.15 -40.51 6.24
N LYS A 252 17.16 -40.35 4.92
CA LYS A 252 18.36 -40.47 4.07
C LYS A 252 19.33 -39.32 4.40
N ARG A 253 20.34 -39.59 5.24
CA ARG A 253 21.54 -38.74 5.41
C ARG A 253 22.42 -38.86 4.17
N ASN A 254 22.43 -37.82 3.34
CA ASN A 254 23.39 -37.70 2.24
C ASN A 254 24.71 -37.13 2.79
N LYS A 255 25.67 -37.99 3.12
CA LYS A 255 27.05 -37.59 3.44
C LYS A 255 27.78 -37.31 2.13
N ARG A 256 27.85 -36.03 1.72
CA ARG A 256 28.82 -35.56 0.73
C ARG A 256 30.21 -35.55 1.38
N LYS A 257 31.06 -36.51 1.00
CA LYS A 257 32.51 -36.44 1.17
C LYS A 257 33.04 -35.41 0.16
N LYS A 258 33.64 -34.32 0.62
CA LYS A 258 34.61 -33.56 -0.19
C LYS A 258 35.98 -34.19 0.09
N LYS A 259 36.64 -34.61 -0.99
CA LYS A 259 38.09 -34.83 -1.05
C LYS A 259 38.76 -33.47 -1.21
#